data_AF-A0A931FLC2-F1
#
_entry.id   AF-A0A931FLC2-F1
#
_cell.length_a   1.000
_cell.length_b   1.000
_cell.length_c   1.000
_cell.angle_alpha   90.00
_cell.angle_beta   90.00
_cell.angle_gamma   90.00
#
_symmetry.space_group_name_H-M   'P 1'
#
loop_
_entity.id
_entity.type
_entity.pdbx_description
1 polymer ?
#
loop_
_entity_poly.entity_id
_entity_poly.type
_entity_poly.pdbx_seq_one_letter_code
_entity_poly.pdbx_strand_id
1 'polypeptide(L)'
;MNPTTPNPDEASLEPGQTVEWGGPTSTPPAIQELIEASAPEAAAPAEAAATPDAVAAAPSNGPLHFYAPAPDVPSIEHRKLSPNPLPQMPLLITLPHSEATTAQFSFSPQADQSRIIGNGVRELKEFFQFELPPTEQFTSITNLTAGKLEKRDDAWHVVQKAGIALS
;
A
#
# COMPACT_ATOMS: atom_id res chain seq x y z
N MET A 1 -29.86 53.12 -15.70
CA MET A 1 -29.10 52.93 -16.94
C MET A 1 -28.19 51.71 -16.71
N ASN A 2 -28.21 50.81 -17.70
CA ASN A 2 -27.65 49.45 -17.83
C ASN A 2 -26.11 49.37 -17.61
N PRO A 3 -25.38 48.21 -17.59
CA PRO A 3 -25.72 46.91 -18.24
C PRO A 3 -25.26 45.61 -17.48
N THR A 4 -25.93 44.46 -17.72
CA THR A 4 -25.46 43.29 -18.52
C THR A 4 -24.43 42.36 -17.87
N THR A 5 -24.88 41.13 -17.58
CA THR A 5 -24.08 39.90 -17.68
C THR A 5 -24.02 39.44 -19.14
N PRO A 6 -22.87 38.96 -19.63
CA PRO A 6 -22.87 37.81 -20.53
C PRO A 6 -21.95 36.68 -20.07
N ASN A 7 -22.27 35.52 -20.62
CA ASN A 7 -21.84 34.16 -20.32
C ASN A 7 -20.55 33.81 -21.15
N PRO A 8 -20.14 32.53 -21.34
CA PRO A 8 -18.76 32.06 -21.25
C PRO A 8 -18.19 31.71 -22.63
N ASP A 9 -16.88 31.87 -22.86
CA ASP A 9 -16.21 31.04 -23.85
C ASP A 9 -14.69 31.09 -23.72
N GLU A 10 -14.08 29.98 -24.12
CA GLU A 10 -12.71 29.85 -24.63
C GLU A 10 -11.53 30.00 -23.65
N ALA A 11 -11.11 28.85 -23.14
CA ALA A 11 -9.68 28.51 -23.17
C ALA A 11 -9.54 27.03 -23.56
N SER A 12 -9.63 26.77 -24.86
CA SER A 12 -9.13 25.55 -25.50
C SER A 12 -7.67 25.34 -25.14
N LEU A 13 -7.32 24.14 -24.64
CA LEU A 13 -5.93 23.70 -24.50
C LEU A 13 -5.72 22.52 -25.45
N GLU A 14 -4.90 22.78 -26.46
CA GLU A 14 -4.48 21.86 -27.52
C GLU A 14 -3.55 20.76 -26.99
N PRO A 15 -3.68 19.49 -27.43
CA PRO A 15 -2.72 18.43 -27.10
C PRO A 15 -1.59 18.39 -28.14
N GLY A 16 -0.36 18.78 -27.77
CA GLY A 16 0.74 18.72 -28.74
C GLY A 16 2.13 19.23 -28.36
N GLN A 17 2.57 19.18 -27.09
CA GLN A 17 3.94 19.58 -26.75
C GLN A 17 4.86 18.41 -26.39
N THR A 18 5.69 18.06 -27.38
CA THR A 18 6.87 17.19 -27.29
C THR A 18 7.87 17.73 -26.27
N VAL A 19 8.33 16.88 -25.35
CA VAL A 19 9.41 17.16 -24.41
C VAL A 19 10.76 16.87 -25.08
N GLU A 20 11.62 17.89 -25.18
CA GLU A 20 13.03 17.75 -25.54
C GLU A 20 13.95 18.05 -24.33
N TRP A 21 15.13 17.46 -24.38
CA TRP A 21 15.98 16.99 -23.29
C TRP A 21 16.82 18.04 -22.57
N GLY A 22 17.14 17.74 -21.30
CA GLY A 22 18.28 18.31 -20.58
C GLY A 22 18.82 17.32 -19.56
N GLY A 23 19.68 16.40 -20.00
CA GLY A 23 20.41 15.51 -19.09
C GLY A 23 21.62 16.21 -18.48
N PRO A 24 22.01 15.83 -17.24
CA PRO A 24 23.42 15.78 -16.89
C PRO A 24 23.91 14.33 -16.79
N THR A 25 25.07 14.13 -17.40
CA THR A 25 25.89 12.92 -17.38
C THR A 25 26.18 12.45 -15.94
N SER A 26 26.11 11.15 -15.71
CA SER A 26 26.83 10.51 -14.60
C SER A 26 27.06 9.05 -14.95
N THR A 27 28.23 8.82 -15.54
CA THR A 27 28.90 7.53 -15.67
C THR A 27 29.24 6.98 -14.28
N PRO A 28 28.71 5.82 -13.88
CA PRO A 28 29.37 5.00 -12.85
C PRO A 28 30.47 4.13 -13.49
N PRO A 29 31.57 3.86 -12.75
CA PRO A 29 32.72 3.13 -13.27
C PRO A 29 32.42 1.64 -13.49
N ALA A 30 33.14 1.09 -14.46
CA ALA A 30 33.24 -0.35 -14.71
C ALA A 30 33.85 -1.07 -13.50
N ILE A 31 33.10 -2.01 -12.92
CA ILE A 31 33.66 -3.08 -12.10
C ILE A 31 33.13 -4.38 -12.71
N GLN A 32 33.76 -4.77 -13.81
CA GLN A 32 33.71 -6.15 -14.31
C GLN A 32 35.12 -6.70 -14.15
N GLU A 33 35.41 -7.14 -12.91
CA GLU A 33 36.49 -8.09 -12.70
C GLU A 33 35.99 -9.43 -13.25
N LEU A 34 36.50 -9.72 -14.43
CA LEU A 34 36.44 -10.99 -15.12
C LEU A 34 36.99 -12.09 -14.22
N ILE A 35 36.12 -13.04 -13.85
CA ILE A 35 36.54 -14.35 -13.37
C ILE A 35 36.01 -15.40 -14.34
N GLU A 36 36.95 -16.16 -14.90
CA GLU A 36 36.82 -17.50 -15.49
C GLU A 36 36.21 -17.71 -16.90
N ALA A 37 37.14 -17.65 -17.86
CA ALA A 37 37.44 -18.65 -18.90
C ALA A 37 36.45 -19.81 -19.16
N SER A 38 35.83 -19.82 -20.35
CA SER A 38 36.12 -20.79 -21.43
C SER A 38 35.12 -20.64 -22.59
N ALA A 39 35.66 -20.47 -23.80
CA ALA A 39 34.98 -20.69 -25.08
C ALA A 39 35.27 -22.13 -25.57
N PRO A 40 34.70 -22.68 -26.68
CA PRO A 40 33.90 -22.00 -27.71
C PRO A 40 32.72 -22.79 -28.34
N GLU A 41 31.98 -22.07 -29.18
CA GLU A 41 31.47 -22.47 -30.51
C GLU A 41 30.09 -23.15 -30.73
N ALA A 42 29.40 -22.54 -31.71
CA ALA A 42 28.53 -23.08 -32.77
C ALA A 42 27.01 -23.31 -32.54
N ALA A 43 26.28 -22.68 -33.48
CA ALA A 43 25.01 -23.08 -34.09
C ALA A 43 23.69 -22.60 -33.45
N ALA A 44 23.08 -21.61 -34.10
CA ALA A 44 21.61 -21.48 -34.17
C ALA A 44 21.05 -22.44 -35.26
N PRO A 45 19.73 -22.58 -35.51
CA PRO A 45 18.54 -22.07 -34.81
C PRO A 45 17.40 -23.13 -34.62
N ALA A 46 16.29 -22.65 -34.04
CA ALA A 46 14.89 -23.09 -34.23
C ALA A 46 14.20 -24.02 -33.21
N GLU A 47 13.00 -23.53 -32.86
CA GLU A 47 11.77 -24.22 -32.41
C GLU A 47 11.48 -24.48 -30.92
N ALA A 48 10.37 -23.85 -30.54
CA ALA A 48 9.25 -24.36 -29.75
C ALA A 48 9.33 -24.34 -28.22
N ALA A 49 8.46 -23.46 -27.69
CA ALA A 49 7.57 -23.71 -26.56
C ALA A 49 8.18 -23.87 -25.16
N ALA A 50 8.14 -22.79 -24.38
CA ALA A 50 7.39 -22.74 -23.12
C ALA A 50 7.49 -21.32 -22.52
N THR A 51 6.36 -20.64 -22.40
CA THR A 51 6.14 -19.68 -21.31
C THR A 51 6.37 -20.40 -19.98
N PRO A 52 6.99 -19.74 -19.00
CA PRO A 52 6.23 -18.78 -18.22
C PRO A 52 6.85 -17.39 -18.26
N ASP A 53 5.98 -16.43 -18.55
CA ASP A 53 6.09 -15.06 -18.09
C ASP A 53 6.18 -15.07 -16.55
N ALA A 54 7.36 -15.38 -16.03
CA ALA A 54 7.74 -15.03 -14.69
C ALA A 54 8.42 -13.67 -14.80
N VAL A 55 7.62 -12.63 -14.92
CA VAL A 55 8.05 -11.29 -14.50
C VAL A 55 8.34 -11.44 -13.01
N ALA A 56 9.58 -11.79 -12.68
CA ALA A 56 10.11 -11.70 -11.35
C ALA A 56 9.91 -10.24 -10.93
N ALA A 57 8.87 -10.01 -10.14
CA ALA A 57 8.65 -8.72 -9.51
C ALA A 57 9.95 -8.37 -8.79
N ALA A 58 10.64 -7.34 -9.29
CA ALA A 58 11.85 -6.84 -8.65
C ALA A 58 11.55 -6.68 -7.15
N PRO A 59 12.46 -7.12 -6.25
CA PRO A 59 12.23 -6.97 -4.83
C PRO A 59 11.99 -5.49 -4.57
N SER A 60 10.76 -5.17 -4.19
CA SER A 60 10.40 -3.82 -3.80
C SER A 60 11.16 -3.57 -2.50
N ASN A 61 12.32 -2.90 -2.61
CA ASN A 61 13.22 -2.59 -1.49
C ASN A 61 12.65 -1.51 -0.54
N GLY A 62 11.32 -1.33 -0.53
CA GLY A 62 10.61 -0.39 0.31
C GLY A 62 9.46 -1.08 1.06
N PRO A 63 8.94 -0.44 2.12
CA PRO A 63 7.82 -0.98 2.87
C PRO A 63 6.61 -1.21 1.96
N LEU A 64 5.97 -2.36 2.14
CA LEU A 64 4.77 -2.77 1.41
C LEU A 64 3.55 -2.42 2.26
N HIS A 65 2.56 -1.80 1.63
CA HIS A 65 1.31 -1.41 2.28
C HIS A 65 0.15 -2.28 1.80
N PHE A 66 -0.60 -2.79 2.75
CA PHE A 66 -1.82 -3.56 2.52
C PHE A 66 -2.96 -3.03 3.39
N TYR A 67 -4.17 -3.31 2.96
CA TYR A 67 -5.40 -2.92 3.64
C TYR A 67 -6.24 -4.16 3.89
N ALA A 68 -6.94 -4.19 5.01
CA ALA A 68 -7.78 -5.33 5.37
C ALA A 68 -9.04 -4.90 6.14
N PRO A 69 -10.12 -5.71 6.07
CA PRO A 69 -11.22 -5.61 7.02
C PRO A 69 -10.72 -5.92 8.44
N ALA A 70 -11.41 -5.41 9.47
CA ALA A 70 -11.18 -5.79 10.86
C ALA A 70 -12.16 -6.92 11.24
N PRO A 71 -11.72 -8.20 11.27
CA PRO A 71 -12.57 -9.30 11.74
C PRO A 71 -12.75 -9.27 13.26
N ASP A 72 -13.76 -9.99 13.76
CA ASP A 72 -13.99 -10.19 15.21
C ASP A 72 -12.96 -11.11 15.89
N VAL A 73 -11.92 -11.53 15.17
CA VAL A 73 -10.81 -12.34 15.69
C VAL A 73 -9.50 -11.56 15.55
N PRO A 74 -8.53 -11.74 16.46
CA PRO A 74 -7.25 -11.04 16.44
C PRO A 74 -6.28 -11.62 15.38
N SER A 75 -6.78 -11.92 14.19
CA SER A 75 -6.03 -12.50 13.08
C SER A 75 -6.59 -12.08 11.72
N ILE A 76 -5.72 -11.83 10.75
CA ILE A 76 -6.07 -11.42 9.38
C ILE A 76 -5.56 -12.49 8.42
N GLU A 77 -6.46 -13.13 7.68
CA GLU A 77 -6.05 -14.08 6.64
C GLU A 77 -5.32 -13.36 5.51
N HIS A 78 -4.25 -13.96 4.97
CA HIS A 78 -3.45 -13.34 3.91
C HIS A 78 -4.31 -12.98 2.67
N ARG A 79 -5.27 -13.83 2.30
CA ARG A 79 -6.22 -13.59 1.19
C ARG A 79 -7.09 -12.33 1.35
N LYS A 80 -7.17 -11.76 2.55
CA LYS A 80 -7.95 -10.55 2.85
C LYS A 80 -7.11 -9.28 2.72
N LEU A 81 -5.80 -9.41 2.56
CA LEU A 81 -4.90 -8.29 2.30
C LEU A 81 -5.09 -7.79 0.87
N SER A 82 -5.36 -6.49 0.74
CA SER A 82 -5.50 -5.80 -0.54
C SER A 82 -4.45 -4.69 -0.63
N PRO A 83 -3.72 -4.54 -1.75
CA PRO A 83 -2.87 -3.37 -1.96
C PRO A 83 -3.70 -2.09 -2.22
N ASN A 84 -4.97 -2.23 -2.59
CA ASN A 84 -5.86 -1.12 -2.87
C ASN A 84 -6.63 -0.72 -1.60
N PRO A 85 -6.54 0.55 -1.16
CA PRO A 85 -7.34 1.05 -0.05
C PRO A 85 -8.81 1.09 -0.41
N LEU A 86 -9.66 0.57 0.48
CA LEU A 86 -11.11 0.66 0.34
C LEU A 86 -11.70 1.29 1.61
N PRO A 87 -12.80 2.07 1.50
CA PRO A 87 -13.42 2.71 2.67
C PRO A 87 -13.86 1.73 3.77
N GLN A 88 -14.15 0.49 3.41
CA GLN A 88 -14.52 -0.59 4.33
C GLN A 88 -13.34 -1.37 4.95
N MET A 89 -12.09 -0.99 4.65
CA MET A 89 -10.89 -1.65 5.15
C MET A 89 -10.21 -0.73 6.19
N PRO A 90 -10.60 -0.84 7.47
CA PRO A 90 -10.08 0.05 8.53
C PRO A 90 -8.65 -0.27 8.94
N LEU A 91 -8.06 -1.39 8.51
CA LEU A 91 -6.69 -1.75 8.85
C LEU A 91 -5.75 -1.34 7.73
N LEU A 92 -4.70 -0.60 8.06
CA LEU A 92 -3.50 -0.42 7.26
C LEU A 92 -2.40 -1.30 7.84
N ILE A 93 -1.85 -2.21 7.03
CA ILE A 93 -0.76 -3.11 7.39
C ILE A 93 0.48 -2.68 6.60
N THR A 94 1.60 -2.53 7.30
CA THR A 94 2.89 -2.16 6.72
C THR A 94 3.91 -3.27 6.98
N LEU A 95 4.34 -3.92 5.90
CA LEU A 95 5.39 -4.92 5.92
C LEU A 95 6.72 -4.24 5.57
N PRO A 96 7.82 -4.54 6.27
CA PRO A 96 9.13 -3.97 5.93
C PRO A 96 9.67 -4.47 4.58
N HIS A 97 9.31 -5.70 4.18
CA HIS A 97 9.62 -6.32 2.89
C HIS A 97 8.66 -7.51 2.64
N SER A 98 8.68 -8.10 1.43
CA SER A 98 7.73 -9.15 1.01
C SER A 98 7.82 -10.44 1.84
N GLU A 99 9.03 -10.79 2.27
CA GLU A 99 9.30 -12.01 3.06
C GLU A 99 9.20 -11.79 4.58
N ALA A 100 8.70 -10.63 5.02
CA ALA A 100 8.65 -10.31 6.44
C ALA A 100 7.71 -11.27 7.20
N THR A 101 8.14 -11.68 8.38
CA THR A 101 7.33 -12.47 9.32
C THR A 101 6.64 -11.60 10.37
N THR A 102 6.98 -10.31 10.41
CA THR A 102 6.37 -9.30 11.29
C THR A 102 5.90 -8.12 10.46
N ALA A 103 4.80 -7.50 10.91
CA ALA A 103 4.26 -6.31 10.28
C ALA A 103 3.76 -5.33 11.34
N GLN A 104 3.69 -4.06 10.98
CA GLN A 104 3.02 -3.05 11.78
C GLN A 104 1.61 -2.82 11.24
N PHE A 105 0.68 -2.44 12.09
CA PHE A 105 -0.64 -2.03 11.62
C PHE A 105 -1.18 -0.81 12.37
N SER A 106 -2.04 -0.06 11.70
CA SER A 106 -2.70 1.13 12.23
C SER A 106 -4.10 1.27 11.62
N PHE A 107 -4.86 2.25 12.10
CA PHE A 107 -6.11 2.62 11.47
C PHE A 107 -5.83 3.26 10.11
N SER A 108 -6.55 2.83 9.08
CA SER A 108 -6.40 3.29 7.71
C SER A 108 -6.94 4.73 7.58
N PRO A 109 -6.15 5.68 7.05
CA PRO A 109 -6.64 7.04 6.80
C PRO A 109 -7.68 7.09 5.67
N GLN A 110 -7.79 6.02 4.88
CA GLN A 110 -8.75 5.90 3.77
C GLN A 110 -10.08 5.28 4.20
N ALA A 111 -10.18 4.82 5.45
CA ALA A 111 -11.41 4.23 5.96
C ALA A 111 -12.51 5.29 6.15
N ASP A 112 -13.75 4.91 5.84
CA ASP A 112 -14.90 5.76 6.10
C ASP A 112 -15.21 5.77 7.61
N GLN A 113 -14.74 6.80 8.29
CA GLN A 113 -14.87 6.92 9.75
C GLN A 113 -16.34 6.98 10.18
N SER A 114 -17.22 7.62 9.41
CA SER A 114 -18.66 7.72 9.71
C SER A 114 -19.30 6.35 9.92
N ARG A 115 -18.97 5.38 9.05
CA ARG A 115 -19.45 4.00 9.19
C ARG A 115 -18.88 3.29 10.42
N ILE A 116 -17.59 3.48 10.68
CA ILE A 116 -16.88 2.84 11.80
C ILE A 116 -17.40 3.37 13.15
N ILE A 117 -17.62 4.67 13.26
CA ILE A 117 -18.08 5.33 14.49
C ILE A 117 -19.47 4.83 14.92
N GLY A 118 -20.39 4.59 13.97
CA GLY A 118 -21.75 4.18 14.27
C GLY A 118 -21.87 2.78 14.88
N ASN A 119 -21.46 1.74 14.15
CA ASN A 119 -21.57 0.34 14.59
C ASN A 119 -20.24 -0.41 14.63
N GLY A 120 -19.19 0.12 13.96
CA GLY A 120 -17.97 -0.63 13.70
C GLY A 120 -16.85 -0.48 14.72
N VAL A 121 -16.96 0.44 15.69
CA VAL A 121 -15.90 0.64 16.70
C VAL A 121 -15.70 -0.60 17.56
N ARG A 122 -16.75 -1.42 17.74
CA ARG A 122 -16.66 -2.69 18.47
C ARG A 122 -15.85 -3.74 17.70
N GLU A 123 -15.90 -3.72 16.37
CA GLU A 123 -15.11 -4.60 15.50
C GLU A 123 -13.61 -4.26 15.60
N LEU A 124 -13.27 -3.02 15.97
CA LEU A 124 -11.89 -2.60 16.16
C LEU A 124 -11.25 -3.13 17.45
N LYS A 125 -12.04 -3.61 18.43
CA LYS A 125 -11.53 -3.95 19.77
C LYS A 125 -10.44 -5.04 19.77
N GLU A 126 -10.44 -5.94 18.79
CA GLU A 126 -9.46 -7.02 18.68
C GLU A 126 -8.10 -6.52 18.21
N PHE A 127 -8.10 -5.42 17.45
CA PHE A 127 -6.93 -4.82 16.82
C PHE A 127 -6.44 -3.59 17.57
N PHE A 128 -7.35 -2.83 18.19
CA PHE A 128 -7.07 -1.52 18.76
C PHE A 128 -7.37 -1.46 20.25
N GLN A 129 -6.53 -0.75 20.97
CA GLN A 129 -6.75 -0.29 22.33
C GLN A 129 -7.23 1.16 22.26
N PHE A 130 -8.38 1.43 22.87
CA PHE A 130 -8.98 2.75 22.97
C PHE A 130 -9.88 2.82 24.20
N GLU A 131 -10.19 4.05 24.61
CA GLU A 131 -11.21 4.33 25.62
C GLU A 131 -12.39 5.03 24.94
N LEU A 132 -13.61 4.65 25.31
CA LEU A 132 -14.80 5.35 24.84
C LEU A 132 -14.93 6.68 25.59
N PRO A 133 -15.20 7.80 24.88
CA PRO A 133 -15.41 9.07 25.56
C PRO A 133 -16.66 8.99 26.46
N PRO A 134 -16.72 9.79 27.54
CA PRO A 134 -17.84 9.76 28.50
C PRO A 134 -19.20 10.04 27.88
N THR A 135 -19.23 10.79 26.78
CA THR A 135 -20.42 11.14 26.01
C THR A 135 -20.88 10.01 25.08
N GLU A 136 -20.08 8.95 24.92
CA GLU A 136 -20.24 7.87 23.93
C GLU A 136 -20.40 8.37 22.48
N GLN A 137 -20.09 9.64 22.25
CA GLN A 137 -20.13 10.33 20.96
C GLN A 137 -18.71 10.75 20.60
N PHE A 138 -18.24 10.34 19.43
CA PHE A 138 -16.99 10.76 18.82
C PHE A 138 -17.23 10.93 17.32
N THR A 139 -16.44 11.77 16.67
CA THR A 139 -16.55 12.07 15.23
C THR A 139 -15.27 11.74 14.46
N SER A 140 -14.19 11.43 15.18
CA SER A 140 -12.89 11.14 14.61
C SER A 140 -12.14 10.04 15.35
N ILE A 141 -11.30 9.33 14.61
CA ILE A 141 -10.37 8.30 15.07
C ILE A 141 -8.96 8.75 14.71
N THR A 142 -8.12 8.91 15.72
CA THR A 142 -6.71 9.32 15.55
C THR A 142 -5.79 8.17 15.93
N ASN A 143 -4.81 7.86 15.06
CA ASN A 143 -3.76 6.89 15.37
C ASN A 143 -2.81 7.46 16.43
N LEU A 144 -2.58 6.71 17.51
CA LEU A 144 -1.62 7.05 18.57
C LEU A 144 -0.35 6.21 18.45
N THR A 145 -0.51 4.89 18.34
CA THR A 145 0.61 3.95 18.24
C THR A 145 0.28 2.83 17.27
N ALA A 146 1.27 2.39 16.49
CA ALA A 146 1.11 1.22 15.64
C ALA A 146 1.10 -0.07 16.47
N GLY A 147 0.23 -0.99 16.08
CA GLY A 147 0.22 -2.35 16.59
C GLY A 147 1.21 -3.23 15.82
N LYS A 148 1.35 -4.48 16.28
CA LYS A 148 2.24 -5.46 15.66
C LYS A 148 1.48 -6.74 15.32
N LEU A 149 1.80 -7.27 14.15
CA LEU A 149 1.35 -8.55 13.66
C LEU A 149 2.53 -9.51 13.51
N GLU A 150 2.27 -10.79 13.71
CA GLU A 150 3.20 -11.88 13.40
C GLU A 150 2.53 -12.90 12.48
N LYS A 151 3.24 -13.34 11.46
CA LYS A 151 2.74 -14.32 10.49
C LYS A 151 2.82 -15.73 11.09
N ARG A 152 1.68 -16.42 11.20
CA ARG A 152 1.56 -17.83 11.61
C ARG A 152 0.45 -18.49 10.78
N ASP A 153 0.65 -19.73 10.35
CA ASP A 153 -0.40 -20.52 9.68
C ASP A 153 -1.09 -19.80 8.50
N ASP A 154 -0.33 -19.03 7.70
CA ASP A 154 -0.81 -18.19 6.59
C ASP A 154 -1.79 -17.05 6.97
N ALA A 155 -1.81 -16.68 8.26
CA ALA A 155 -2.52 -15.52 8.79
C ALA A 155 -1.58 -14.59 9.56
N TRP A 156 -1.98 -13.33 9.67
CA TRP A 156 -1.32 -12.31 10.48
C TRP A 156 -2.02 -12.18 11.82
N HIS A 157 -1.36 -12.57 12.90
CA HIS A 157 -1.92 -12.54 14.25
C HIS A 157 -1.50 -11.29 15.01
N VAL A 158 -2.44 -10.67 15.71
CA VAL A 158 -2.15 -9.52 16.59
C VAL A 158 -1.33 -9.98 17.78
N VAL A 159 -0.08 -9.51 17.86
CA VAL A 159 0.80 -9.70 19.02
C VAL A 159 0.87 -8.45 19.90
N GLN A 160 0.54 -7.28 19.34
CA GLN A 160 0.40 -6.03 20.07
C GLN A 160 -0.72 -5.20 19.44
N LYS A 161 -1.72 -4.78 20.23
CA LYS A 161 -2.79 -3.90 19.76
C LYS A 161 -2.24 -2.50 19.41
N ALA A 162 -2.79 -1.91 18.37
CA ALA A 162 -2.54 -0.51 18.02
C ALA A 162 -3.30 0.42 18.97
N GLY A 163 -2.78 1.61 19.25
CA GLY A 163 -3.49 2.61 20.05
C GLY A 163 -4.22 3.61 19.15
N ILE A 164 -5.49 3.88 19.44
CA ILE A 164 -6.25 4.96 18.80
C ILE A 164 -6.95 5.83 19.86
N ALA A 165 -7.13 7.11 19.54
CA ALA A 165 -7.96 8.03 20.29
C ALA A 165 -9.29 8.25 19.56
N LEU A 166 -10.36 8.34 20.34
CA LEU A 166 -11.71 8.67 19.88
C LEU A 166 -12.06 10.08 20.39
N SER A 167 -12.48 10.96 19.48
CA SER A 167 -12.78 12.37 19.77
C SER A 167 -13.97 12.88 18.98
#